data_AF-G0VE54-F1
#
_entry.id   AF-G0VE54-F1
#
_cell.length_a   1.000
_cell.length_b   1.000
_cell.length_c   1.000
_cell.angle_alpha   90.00
_cell.angle_beta   90.00
_cell.angle_gamma   90.00
#
_symmetry.space_group_name_H-M   'P 1'
#
loop_
_entity.id
_entity.type
_entity.pdbx_description
1 polymer ?
#
loop_
_entity_poly.entity_id
_entity_poly.type
_entity_poly.pdbx_seq_one_letter_code
_entity_poly.pdbx_strand_id
1 'polypeptide(L)'
;MHAFEAFSHMILEEFPLTLEVTLQEQLKCLKRKILIIEPDNCTSGKNSQDVVYMKCSTDQGDKMLDQFLDILDVNLGEKYTKVSKKIYENARPWKVNKLEEMRSPGLVYVSYWDEESDEPMLFLSFMLTEEDGFTEDDKLLSVVYLYEIQILPSLRNRKLGTRLLAEHLQDACSRLRSENGELLEYPLIGIELTVFSDNENAIKFYKSIGMELTPDSPRDRVAHLERRRTRGMAQNISTSVGRTIVQKPIYYLFYLPLSI
;
A
#
# COMPACT_ATOMS: atom_id res chain seq x y z
N MET A 1 -10.18 -14.09 21.31
CA MET A 1 -10.12 -13.61 19.92
C MET A 1 -8.77 -12.96 19.76
N HIS A 2 -7.97 -13.42 18.81
CA HIS A 2 -6.65 -12.85 18.52
C HIS A 2 -6.82 -11.50 17.80
N ALA A 3 -5.88 -10.54 17.96
CA ALA A 3 -5.96 -9.24 17.30
C ALA A 3 -6.17 -9.34 15.77
N PHE A 4 -5.46 -10.26 15.13
CA PHE A 4 -5.63 -10.58 13.72
C PHE A 4 -7.05 -11.05 13.34
N GLU A 5 -7.70 -11.86 14.19
CA GLU A 5 -9.06 -12.35 13.95
C GLU A 5 -10.06 -11.20 14.07
N ALA A 6 -9.90 -10.35 15.10
CA ALA A 6 -10.72 -9.15 15.28
C ALA A 6 -10.56 -8.21 14.09
N PHE A 7 -9.33 -7.94 13.66
CA PHE A 7 -9.04 -7.13 12.49
C PHE A 7 -9.66 -7.70 11.22
N SER A 8 -9.46 -8.99 10.94
CA SER A 8 -10.04 -9.65 9.78
C SER A 8 -11.58 -9.57 9.77
N HIS A 9 -12.21 -9.64 10.95
CA HIS A 9 -13.64 -9.44 11.09
C HIS A 9 -14.08 -8.01 10.77
N MET A 10 -13.37 -6.99 11.28
CA MET A 10 -13.64 -5.58 10.94
C MET A 10 -13.55 -5.34 9.43
N ILE A 11 -12.57 -5.93 8.75
CA ILE A 11 -12.43 -5.83 7.29
C ILE A 11 -13.63 -6.44 6.56
N LEU A 12 -14.15 -7.57 7.04
CA LEU A 12 -15.34 -8.22 6.48
C LEU A 12 -16.60 -7.38 6.62
N GLU A 13 -16.70 -6.56 7.67
CA GLU A 13 -17.84 -5.69 7.91
C GLU A 13 -17.74 -4.36 7.16
N GLU A 14 -16.57 -3.73 7.18
CA GLU A 14 -16.39 -2.36 6.69
C GLU A 14 -16.30 -2.28 5.17
N PHE A 15 -15.73 -3.28 4.50
CA PHE A 15 -15.61 -3.24 3.04
C PHE A 15 -16.92 -3.66 2.37
N PRO A 16 -17.49 -2.87 1.45
CA PRO A 16 -18.78 -3.16 0.85
C PRO A 16 -18.71 -4.43 0.00
N LEU A 17 -19.77 -5.24 0.02
CA LEU A 17 -19.88 -6.47 -0.78
C LEU A 17 -19.83 -6.20 -2.29
N THR A 18 -20.23 -5.00 -2.71
CA THR A 18 -20.24 -4.59 -4.11
C THR A 18 -19.76 -3.15 -4.31
N LEU A 19 -19.19 -2.88 -5.47
CA LEU A 19 -18.89 -1.52 -5.93
C LEU A 19 -19.54 -1.27 -7.28
N GLU A 20 -20.31 -0.20 -7.36
CA GLU A 20 -20.86 0.29 -8.62
C GLU A 20 -19.86 1.22 -9.31
N VAL A 21 -19.54 0.91 -10.57
CA VAL A 21 -18.57 1.68 -11.37
C VAL A 21 -19.06 1.83 -12.81
N THR A 22 -18.85 3.00 -13.43
CA THR A 22 -19.31 3.26 -14.81
C THR A 22 -18.20 3.00 -15.84
N LEU A 23 -18.05 1.81 -16.38
CA LEU A 23 -17.01 1.50 -17.37
C LEU A 23 -17.57 1.68 -18.80
N GLN A 24 -16.90 2.50 -19.63
CA GLN A 24 -17.32 2.74 -21.03
C GLN A 24 -18.82 3.07 -21.16
N GLU A 25 -19.31 3.98 -20.30
CA GLU A 25 -20.73 4.39 -20.24
C GLU A 25 -21.72 3.30 -19.76
N GLN A 26 -21.23 2.11 -19.40
CA GLN A 26 -22.02 1.03 -18.81
C GLN A 26 -21.81 0.95 -17.31
N LEU A 27 -22.89 0.81 -16.56
CA LEU A 27 -22.83 0.54 -15.13
C LEU A 27 -22.42 -0.92 -14.92
N LYS A 28 -21.29 -1.14 -14.25
CA LYS A 28 -20.83 -2.45 -13.80
C LYS A 28 -20.89 -2.54 -12.29
N CYS A 29 -21.25 -3.73 -11.79
CA CYS A 29 -21.26 -4.05 -10.38
C CYS A 29 -20.12 -5.02 -10.09
N LEU A 30 -19.09 -4.56 -9.39
CA LEU A 30 -17.96 -5.39 -9.02
C LEU A 30 -18.25 -6.10 -7.70
N LYS A 31 -17.95 -7.40 -7.61
CA LYS A 31 -18.16 -8.21 -6.40
C LYS A 31 -16.90 -8.29 -5.57
N ARG A 32 -17.03 -8.10 -4.26
CA ARG A 32 -15.93 -8.25 -3.31
C ARG A 32 -15.50 -9.72 -3.24
N LYS A 33 -14.19 -9.96 -3.23
CA LYS A 33 -13.57 -11.19 -2.73
C LYS A 33 -12.44 -10.81 -1.78
N ILE A 34 -12.32 -11.55 -0.68
CA ILE A 34 -11.29 -11.36 0.33
C ILE A 34 -10.42 -12.61 0.37
N LEU A 35 -9.11 -12.43 0.31
CA LEU A 35 -8.13 -13.50 0.56
C LEU A 35 -7.42 -13.19 1.87
N ILE A 36 -7.43 -14.14 2.79
CA ILE A 36 -6.78 -14.03 4.11
C ILE A 36 -5.64 -15.03 4.16
N ILE A 37 -4.42 -14.54 4.40
CA ILE A 37 -3.25 -15.38 4.65
C ILE A 37 -3.05 -15.45 6.16
N GLU A 38 -3.52 -16.53 6.77
CA GLU A 38 -3.54 -16.59 8.22
C GLU A 38 -2.13 -16.77 8.82
N PRO A 39 -1.79 -16.04 9.89
CA PRO A 39 -0.61 -16.35 10.71
C PRO A 39 -0.63 -17.81 11.19
N ASP A 40 0.54 -18.40 11.39
CA ASP A 40 0.66 -19.82 11.79
C ASP A 40 -0.10 -20.15 13.08
N ASN A 41 -0.15 -19.20 14.01
CA ASN A 41 -0.81 -19.33 15.31
C ASN A 41 -2.34 -19.10 15.30
N CYS A 42 -2.93 -18.73 14.15
CA CYS A 42 -4.37 -18.46 14.03
C CYS A 42 -5.14 -19.65 13.48
N THR A 43 -6.35 -19.84 14.00
CA THR A 43 -7.32 -20.80 13.45
C THR A 43 -7.87 -20.31 12.12
N SER A 44 -7.83 -21.18 11.11
CA SER A 44 -8.45 -20.89 9.81
C SER A 44 -9.96 -20.78 9.95
N GLY A 45 -10.52 -19.76 9.29
CA GLY A 45 -11.96 -19.68 9.11
C GLY A 45 -12.47 -20.70 8.08
N LYS A 46 -13.75 -20.59 7.76
CA LYS A 46 -14.37 -21.38 6.69
C LYS A 46 -14.46 -20.53 5.43
N ASN A 47 -14.07 -21.11 4.31
CA ASN A 47 -14.25 -20.46 3.02
C ASN A 47 -15.74 -20.20 2.74
N SER A 48 -16.02 -19.05 2.17
CA SER A 48 -17.32 -18.66 1.64
C SER A 48 -17.19 -18.29 0.17
N GLN A 49 -18.29 -17.87 -0.45
CA GLN A 49 -18.27 -17.39 -1.83
C GLN A 49 -17.39 -16.15 -2.01
N ASP A 50 -17.28 -15.30 -0.98
CA ASP A 50 -16.57 -14.02 -0.99
C ASP A 50 -15.31 -14.00 -0.12
N VAL A 51 -14.99 -15.08 0.60
CA VAL A 51 -13.82 -15.16 1.50
C VAL A 51 -13.06 -16.47 1.28
N VAL A 52 -11.77 -16.35 0.99
CA VAL A 52 -10.82 -17.45 0.80
C VAL A 52 -9.76 -17.38 1.89
N TYR A 53 -9.63 -18.45 2.66
CA TYR A 53 -8.56 -18.65 3.62
C TYR A 53 -7.44 -19.47 2.97
N MET A 54 -6.22 -18.94 2.95
CA MET A 54 -5.08 -19.51 2.23
C MET A 54 -4.76 -20.94 2.70
N LYS A 55 -4.81 -21.18 4.03
CA LYS A 55 -4.57 -22.52 4.60
C LYS A 55 -5.59 -23.57 4.14
N CYS A 56 -6.81 -23.17 3.81
CA CYS A 56 -7.90 -24.06 3.42
C CYS A 56 -8.05 -24.22 1.90
N SER A 57 -7.50 -23.32 1.10
CA SER A 57 -7.63 -23.34 -0.38
C SER A 57 -6.44 -22.70 -1.07
N THR A 58 -5.27 -23.31 -0.90
CA THR A 58 -4.00 -22.84 -1.47
C THR A 58 -4.09 -22.62 -2.97
N ASP A 59 -4.64 -23.56 -3.75
CA ASP A 59 -4.72 -23.43 -5.21
C ASP A 59 -5.54 -22.20 -5.64
N GLN A 60 -6.66 -21.93 -4.95
CA GLN A 60 -7.50 -20.76 -5.24
C GLN A 60 -6.81 -19.48 -4.81
N GLY A 61 -6.17 -19.48 -3.64
CA GLY A 61 -5.40 -18.35 -3.14
C GLY A 61 -4.24 -17.99 -4.06
N ASP A 62 -3.44 -18.97 -4.48
CA ASP A 62 -2.33 -18.76 -5.42
C ASP A 62 -2.80 -18.21 -6.76
N LYS A 63 -3.91 -18.74 -7.31
CA LYS A 63 -4.52 -18.19 -8.53
C LYS A 63 -4.90 -16.72 -8.35
N MET A 64 -5.49 -16.34 -7.22
CA MET A 64 -5.83 -14.94 -6.93
C MET A 64 -4.57 -14.07 -6.84
N LEU A 65 -3.52 -14.54 -6.16
CA LEU A 65 -2.25 -13.81 -6.05
C LEU A 65 -1.59 -13.58 -7.42
N ASP A 66 -1.60 -14.57 -8.31
CA ASP A 66 -1.11 -14.41 -9.68
C ASP A 66 -1.87 -13.32 -10.43
N GLN A 67 -3.21 -13.30 -10.33
CA GLN A 67 -4.04 -12.27 -10.97
C GLN A 67 -3.82 -10.87 -10.35
N PHE A 68 -3.55 -10.78 -9.05
CA PHE A 68 -3.18 -9.51 -8.41
C PHE A 68 -1.80 -9.03 -8.86
N LEU A 69 -0.85 -9.94 -9.03
CA LEU A 69 0.48 -9.63 -9.55
C LEU A 69 0.42 -9.09 -10.99
N ASP A 70 -0.53 -9.54 -11.80
CA ASP A 70 -0.77 -9.00 -13.14
C ASP A 70 -1.26 -7.55 -13.10
N ILE A 71 -2.21 -7.20 -12.21
CA ILE A 71 -2.63 -5.81 -12.02
C ILE A 71 -1.45 -4.95 -11.52
N LEU A 72 -0.65 -5.48 -10.60
CA LEU A 72 0.53 -4.80 -10.09
C LEU A 72 1.56 -4.53 -11.20
N ASP A 73 1.79 -5.49 -12.10
CA ASP A 73 2.70 -5.34 -13.24
C ASP A 73 2.23 -4.23 -14.19
N VAL A 74 0.93 -4.16 -14.49
CA VAL A 74 0.34 -3.08 -15.30
C VAL A 74 0.62 -1.70 -14.69
N ASN A 75 0.64 -1.60 -13.36
CA ASN A 75 0.73 -0.31 -12.67
C ASN A 75 2.16 0.10 -12.31
N LEU A 76 2.97 -0.85 -11.86
CA LEU A 76 4.28 -0.63 -11.25
C LEU A 76 5.39 -1.52 -11.85
N GLY A 77 5.11 -2.39 -12.80
CA GLY A 77 6.07 -3.33 -13.37
C GLY A 77 7.34 -2.67 -13.93
N GLU A 78 7.20 -1.55 -14.63
CA GLU A 78 8.34 -0.76 -15.11
C GLU A 78 9.20 -0.20 -13.97
N LYS A 79 8.56 0.22 -12.87
CA LYS A 79 9.25 0.77 -11.70
C LYS A 79 10.02 -0.34 -11.00
N TYR A 80 9.35 -1.45 -10.66
CA TYR A 80 10.01 -2.60 -10.06
C TYR A 80 11.15 -3.13 -10.93
N THR A 81 10.99 -3.21 -12.24
CA THR A 81 12.06 -3.66 -13.15
C THR A 81 13.33 -2.80 -13.04
N LYS A 82 13.20 -1.49 -12.80
CA LYS A 82 14.34 -0.56 -12.68
C LYS A 82 15.07 -0.68 -11.35
N VAL A 83 14.36 -0.96 -10.25
CA VAL A 83 14.90 -0.86 -8.88
C VAL A 83 14.88 -2.15 -8.06
N SER A 84 14.30 -3.24 -8.56
CA SER A 84 14.10 -4.50 -7.82
C SER A 84 15.38 -5.07 -7.22
N LYS A 85 16.48 -5.06 -7.97
CA LYS A 85 17.78 -5.55 -7.47
C LYS A 85 18.24 -4.81 -6.21
N LYS A 86 17.90 -3.51 -6.11
CA LYS A 86 18.24 -2.68 -4.95
C LYS A 86 17.24 -2.86 -3.81
N ILE A 87 15.96 -3.10 -4.11
CA ILE A 87 14.91 -3.29 -3.10
C ILE A 87 15.04 -4.67 -2.44
N TYR A 88 15.22 -5.72 -3.24
CA TYR A 88 15.26 -7.11 -2.76
C TYR A 88 16.67 -7.63 -2.51
N GLU A 89 17.69 -6.81 -2.79
CA GLU A 89 19.11 -7.14 -2.59
C GLU A 89 19.58 -8.44 -3.26
N ASN A 90 18.89 -8.86 -4.32
CA ASN A 90 19.19 -10.08 -5.07
C ASN A 90 18.93 -9.91 -6.58
N ALA A 91 19.30 -10.92 -7.38
CA ALA A 91 19.18 -10.89 -8.84
C ALA A 91 17.93 -11.61 -9.39
N ARG A 92 17.01 -12.07 -8.53
CA ARG A 92 15.81 -12.78 -8.98
C ARG A 92 14.86 -11.82 -9.71
N PRO A 93 14.04 -12.31 -10.67
CA PRO A 93 12.99 -11.50 -11.27
C PRO A 93 12.10 -10.88 -10.20
N TRP A 94 11.73 -9.61 -10.37
CA TRP A 94 10.98 -8.87 -9.34
C TRP A 94 9.64 -9.55 -9.01
N LYS A 95 8.97 -10.14 -10.01
CA LYS A 95 7.73 -10.91 -9.83
C LYS A 95 7.88 -12.09 -8.87
N VAL A 96 9.04 -12.78 -8.90
CA VAL A 96 9.30 -13.91 -7.98
C VAL A 96 9.46 -13.40 -6.55
N ASN A 97 10.26 -12.36 -6.35
CA ASN A 97 10.42 -11.73 -5.04
C ASN A 97 9.08 -11.21 -4.50
N LYS A 98 8.30 -10.55 -5.35
CA LYS A 98 7.03 -9.96 -4.97
C LYS A 98 5.98 -11.01 -4.65
N LEU A 99 5.93 -12.12 -5.37
CA LEU A 99 4.99 -13.19 -5.08
C LEU A 99 5.31 -13.89 -3.74
N GLU A 100 6.58 -13.99 -3.36
CA GLU A 100 6.96 -14.45 -2.02
C GLU A 100 6.50 -13.46 -0.94
N GLU A 101 6.71 -12.16 -1.15
CA GLU A 101 6.21 -11.10 -0.26
C GLU A 101 4.68 -11.14 -0.14
N MET A 102 3.96 -11.34 -1.25
CA MET A 102 2.50 -11.45 -1.30
C MET A 102 1.98 -12.69 -0.55
N ARG A 103 2.82 -13.67 -0.25
CA ARG A 103 2.47 -14.85 0.57
C ARG A 103 2.74 -14.66 2.06
N SER A 104 3.16 -13.47 2.50
CA SER A 104 3.50 -13.23 3.90
C SER A 104 2.29 -13.50 4.82
N PRO A 105 2.46 -14.32 5.88
CA PRO A 105 1.42 -14.55 6.87
C PRO A 105 0.97 -13.25 7.53
N GLY A 106 -0.34 -13.10 7.74
CA GLY A 106 -0.95 -11.88 8.27
C GLY A 106 -1.47 -10.91 7.20
N LEU A 107 -1.19 -11.15 5.92
CA LEU A 107 -1.76 -10.33 4.84
C LEU A 107 -3.26 -10.60 4.66
N VAL A 108 -4.03 -9.52 4.59
CA VAL A 108 -5.43 -9.50 4.19
C VAL A 108 -5.54 -8.76 2.87
N TYR A 109 -6.17 -9.40 1.90
CA TYR A 109 -6.44 -8.84 0.58
C TYR A 109 -7.92 -8.55 0.45
N VAL A 110 -8.26 -7.33 0.05
CA VAL A 110 -9.62 -6.98 -0.39
C VAL A 110 -9.58 -6.67 -1.87
N SER A 111 -10.39 -7.36 -2.66
CA SER A 111 -10.40 -7.25 -4.12
C SER A 111 -11.82 -7.16 -4.67
N TYR A 112 -11.96 -6.54 -5.84
CA TYR A 112 -13.26 -6.39 -6.50
C TYR A 112 -13.19 -6.87 -7.94
N TRP A 113 -14.12 -7.75 -8.29
CA TRP A 113 -14.09 -8.58 -9.50
C TRP A 113 -15.26 -8.24 -10.41
N ASP A 114 -15.01 -8.25 -11.72
CA ASP A 114 -16.07 -8.23 -12.71
C ASP A 114 -16.74 -9.61 -12.75
N GLU A 115 -18.05 -9.66 -12.51
CA GLU A 115 -18.82 -10.91 -12.43
C GLU A 115 -18.93 -11.59 -13.80
N GLU A 116 -18.86 -10.82 -14.90
CA GLU A 116 -18.99 -11.35 -16.26
C GLU A 116 -17.71 -12.07 -16.71
N SER A 117 -16.53 -11.53 -16.39
CA SER A 117 -15.24 -12.08 -16.81
C SER A 117 -14.54 -12.92 -15.73
N ASP A 118 -14.99 -12.84 -14.47
CA ASP A 118 -14.29 -13.39 -13.30
C ASP A 118 -12.83 -12.90 -13.22
N GLU A 119 -12.61 -11.61 -13.51
CA GLU A 119 -11.31 -10.95 -13.43
C GLU A 119 -11.28 -9.90 -12.31
N PRO A 120 -10.19 -9.79 -11.55
CA PRO A 120 -10.03 -8.73 -10.56
C PRO A 120 -9.77 -7.42 -11.29
N MET A 121 -10.47 -6.38 -10.86
CA MET A 121 -10.36 -5.04 -11.44
C MET A 121 -9.54 -4.09 -10.55
N LEU A 122 -9.46 -4.40 -9.26
CA LEU A 122 -8.63 -3.73 -8.27
C LEU A 122 -8.43 -4.63 -7.05
N PHE A 123 -7.37 -4.35 -6.28
CA PHE A 123 -7.15 -4.95 -4.98
C PHE A 123 -6.40 -4.01 -4.04
N LEU A 124 -6.54 -4.27 -2.74
CA LEU A 124 -5.72 -3.73 -1.67
C LEU A 124 -5.16 -4.91 -0.87
N SER A 125 -3.94 -4.78 -0.36
CA SER A 125 -3.37 -5.73 0.59
C SER A 125 -2.72 -5.00 1.75
N PHE A 126 -3.02 -5.46 2.96
CA PHE A 126 -2.52 -4.82 4.18
C PHE A 126 -2.38 -5.83 5.32
N MET A 127 -1.57 -5.47 6.31
CA MET A 127 -1.25 -6.30 7.48
C MET A 127 -1.31 -5.44 8.74
N LEU A 128 -1.95 -5.96 9.80
CA LEU A 128 -1.79 -5.40 11.14
C LEU A 128 -0.42 -5.84 11.68
N THR A 129 0.46 -4.88 11.96
CA THR A 129 1.84 -5.13 12.36
C THR A 129 2.35 -4.07 13.33
N GLU A 130 3.60 -4.21 13.76
CA GLU A 130 4.29 -3.35 14.70
C GLU A 130 5.46 -2.68 14.00
N GLU A 131 5.53 -1.36 14.07
CA GLU A 131 6.59 -0.56 13.45
C GLU A 131 7.23 0.37 14.49
N ASP A 132 8.53 0.62 14.32
CA ASP A 132 9.29 1.62 15.07
C ASP A 132 9.38 2.94 14.27
N GLY A 133 10.27 3.85 14.66
CA GLY A 133 10.54 5.07 13.87
C GLY A 133 9.45 6.16 13.90
N PHE A 134 8.46 6.02 14.77
CA PHE A 134 7.43 7.04 15.04
C PHE A 134 7.71 7.91 16.27
N THR A 135 8.65 7.50 17.13
CA THR A 135 9.01 8.21 18.36
C THR A 135 10.53 8.25 18.52
N GLU A 136 11.05 9.26 19.24
CA GLU A 136 12.52 9.41 19.46
C GLU A 136 13.14 8.26 20.28
N ASP A 137 12.33 7.49 21.00
CA ASP A 137 12.77 6.38 21.86
C ASP A 137 12.68 5.01 21.17
N ASP A 138 12.41 4.97 19.85
CA ASP A 138 12.18 3.73 19.07
C ASP A 138 11.11 2.81 19.68
N LYS A 139 10.08 3.39 20.32
CA LYS A 139 8.94 2.60 20.83
C LYS A 139 8.15 2.03 19.66
N LEU A 140 7.87 0.74 19.75
CA LEU A 140 6.96 0.06 18.85
C LEU A 140 5.55 0.62 18.98
N LEU A 141 4.90 0.80 17.83
CA LEU A 141 3.50 1.19 17.70
C LEU A 141 2.82 0.23 16.74
N SER A 142 1.53 -0.03 16.97
CA SER A 142 0.76 -0.82 16.01
C SER A 142 0.38 0.06 14.83
N VAL A 143 0.48 -0.48 13.63
CA VAL A 143 -0.02 0.13 12.39
C VAL A 143 -0.74 -0.92 11.55
N VAL A 144 -1.63 -0.46 10.68
CA VAL A 144 -2.03 -1.26 9.52
C VAL A 144 -1.14 -0.88 8.36
N TYR A 145 -0.18 -1.72 8.02
CA TYR A 145 0.73 -1.50 6.90
C TYR A 145 0.03 -1.84 5.59
N LEU A 146 -0.22 -0.85 4.75
CA LEU A 146 -0.76 -1.00 3.40
C LEU A 146 0.38 -1.31 2.43
N TYR A 147 0.47 -2.58 2.05
CA TYR A 147 1.46 -3.08 1.09
C TYR A 147 1.11 -2.64 -0.34
N GLU A 148 -0.16 -2.77 -0.73
CA GLU A 148 -0.59 -2.47 -2.09
C GLU A 148 -1.98 -1.85 -2.12
N ILE A 149 -2.16 -0.88 -3.02
CA ILE A 149 -3.46 -0.43 -3.50
C ILE A 149 -3.37 -0.26 -5.02
N GLN A 150 -3.97 -1.21 -5.74
CA GLN A 150 -3.84 -1.31 -7.18
C GLN A 150 -5.20 -1.25 -7.84
N ILE A 151 -5.39 -0.24 -8.69
CA ILE A 151 -6.62 -0.01 -9.44
C ILE A 151 -6.27 0.05 -10.92
N LEU A 152 -6.93 -0.80 -11.72
CA LEU A 152 -6.73 -0.80 -13.17
C LEU A 152 -6.96 0.60 -13.76
N PRO A 153 -6.19 1.00 -14.79
CA PRO A 153 -6.28 2.34 -15.37
C PRO A 153 -7.71 2.78 -15.75
N SER A 154 -8.54 1.84 -16.21
CA SER A 154 -9.94 2.08 -16.62
C SER A 154 -10.86 2.52 -15.46
N LEU A 155 -10.48 2.26 -14.21
CA LEU A 155 -11.25 2.57 -13.00
C LEU A 155 -10.73 3.76 -12.20
N ARG A 156 -9.59 4.35 -12.60
CA ARG A 156 -8.98 5.47 -11.87
C ARG A 156 -9.81 6.75 -11.96
N ASN A 157 -9.50 7.70 -11.08
CA ASN A 157 -10.14 9.04 -11.01
C ASN A 157 -11.65 9.00 -10.69
N ARG A 158 -12.09 7.96 -9.98
CA ARG A 158 -13.49 7.75 -9.56
C ARG A 158 -13.65 7.70 -8.04
N LYS A 159 -12.71 8.31 -7.32
CA LYS A 159 -12.62 8.30 -5.85
C LYS A 159 -12.54 6.91 -5.20
N LEU A 160 -12.35 5.83 -5.97
CA LEU A 160 -12.23 4.47 -5.42
C LEU A 160 -11.09 4.35 -4.42
N GLY A 161 -9.93 4.96 -4.71
CA GLY A 161 -8.81 4.99 -3.76
C GLY A 161 -9.19 5.68 -2.45
N THR A 162 -9.85 6.84 -2.51
CA THR A 162 -10.34 7.55 -1.32
C THR A 162 -11.33 6.70 -0.53
N ARG A 163 -12.35 6.15 -1.19
CA ARG A 163 -13.38 5.32 -0.54
C ARG A 163 -12.79 4.08 0.12
N LEU A 164 -11.89 3.37 -0.55
CA LEU A 164 -11.34 2.11 -0.03
C LEU A 164 -10.32 2.34 1.08
N LEU A 165 -9.49 3.37 0.97
CA LEU A 165 -8.40 3.63 1.94
C LEU A 165 -8.82 4.58 3.07
N ALA A 166 -9.34 5.76 2.73
CA ALA A 166 -9.62 6.84 3.69
C ALA A 166 -11.04 6.80 4.26
N GLU A 167 -11.90 5.90 3.77
CA GLU A 167 -13.20 5.63 4.39
C GLU A 167 -13.14 4.20 4.96
N HIS A 168 -13.28 3.16 4.13
CA HIS A 168 -13.43 1.78 4.63
C HIS A 168 -12.25 1.23 5.46
N LEU A 169 -11.00 1.36 5.00
CA LEU A 169 -9.86 0.86 5.78
C LEU A 169 -9.62 1.69 7.05
N GLN A 170 -9.75 3.02 6.96
CA GLN A 170 -9.59 3.92 8.10
C GLN A 170 -10.67 3.69 9.17
N ASP A 171 -11.92 3.45 8.75
CA ASP A 171 -13.04 3.12 9.65
C ASP A 171 -12.79 1.76 10.33
N ALA A 172 -12.34 0.75 9.59
CA ALA A 172 -11.96 -0.54 10.17
C ALA A 172 -10.85 -0.41 11.22
N CYS A 173 -9.83 0.40 10.94
CA CYS A 173 -8.75 0.67 11.89
C CYS A 173 -9.24 1.44 13.12
N SER A 174 -10.13 2.43 12.93
CA SER A 174 -10.70 3.23 14.00
C SER A 174 -11.55 2.36 14.93
N ARG A 175 -12.37 1.46 14.36
CA ARG A 175 -13.16 0.48 15.12
C ARG A 175 -12.29 -0.53 15.84
N LEU A 176 -11.28 -1.11 15.19
CA LEU A 176 -10.32 -2.01 15.83
C LEU A 176 -9.70 -1.33 17.07
N ARG A 177 -9.28 -0.06 16.94
CA ARG A 177 -8.71 0.69 18.07
C ARG A 177 -9.71 0.92 19.20
N SER A 178 -10.96 1.28 18.89
CA SER A 178 -11.96 1.62 19.91
C SER A 178 -12.62 0.41 20.56
N GLU A 179 -12.85 -0.66 19.82
CA GLU A 179 -13.60 -1.84 20.26
C GLU A 179 -12.70 -2.99 20.73
N ASN A 180 -11.46 -3.04 20.25
CA ASN A 180 -10.53 -4.15 20.47
C ASN A 180 -9.07 -3.70 20.67
N GLY A 181 -8.85 -2.43 21.02
CA GLY A 181 -7.51 -1.89 21.23
C GLY A 181 -6.73 -2.60 22.34
N GLU A 182 -7.41 -3.21 23.30
CA GLU A 182 -6.84 -4.03 24.36
C GLU A 182 -6.27 -5.38 23.88
N LEU A 183 -6.63 -5.82 22.67
CA LEU A 183 -6.04 -7.01 22.05
C LEU A 183 -4.68 -6.71 21.41
N LEU A 184 -4.33 -5.44 21.23
CA LEU A 184 -3.08 -5.00 20.63
C LEU A 184 -2.00 -4.86 21.70
N GLU A 185 -0.79 -5.30 21.38
CA GLU A 185 0.37 -5.12 22.26
C GLU A 185 0.77 -3.64 22.38
N TYR A 186 0.66 -2.91 21.26
CA TYR A 186 0.98 -1.48 21.18
C TYR A 186 -0.20 -0.66 20.65
N PRO A 187 -0.29 0.65 20.97
CA PRO A 187 -1.35 1.51 20.46
C PRO A 187 -1.39 1.55 18.93
N LEU A 188 -2.58 1.39 18.35
CA LEU A 188 -2.80 1.56 16.91
C LEU A 188 -2.84 3.05 16.54
N ILE A 189 -1.88 3.50 15.75
CA ILE A 189 -1.73 4.93 15.44
C ILE A 189 -2.24 5.33 14.05
N GLY A 190 -2.30 4.39 13.11
CA GLY A 190 -2.53 4.76 11.71
C GLY A 190 -2.43 3.62 10.72
N ILE A 191 -2.56 4.02 9.45
CA ILE A 191 -2.28 3.19 8.29
C ILE A 191 -0.96 3.68 7.69
N GLU A 192 0.07 2.84 7.63
CA GLU A 192 1.36 3.18 7.03
C GLU A 192 1.52 2.59 5.63
N LEU A 193 2.33 3.18 4.77
CA LEU A 193 2.73 2.61 3.48
C LEU A 193 4.09 3.11 2.99
N THR A 194 4.68 2.35 2.09
CA THR A 194 5.81 2.77 1.25
C THR A 194 5.34 3.21 -0.13
N VAL A 195 5.86 4.33 -0.64
CA VAL A 195 5.59 4.79 -2.01
C VAL A 195 6.88 5.16 -2.74
N PHE A 196 7.01 4.73 -4.00
CA PHE A 196 8.12 5.15 -4.85
C PHE A 196 8.19 6.68 -4.99
N SER A 197 9.39 7.24 -4.85
CA SER A 197 9.60 8.70 -4.86
C SER A 197 9.31 9.36 -6.22
N ASP A 198 9.31 8.55 -7.28
CA ASP A 198 8.97 8.93 -8.65
C ASP A 198 7.50 8.63 -9.01
N ASN A 199 6.69 8.11 -8.07
CA ASN A 199 5.25 7.93 -8.23
C ASN A 199 4.48 9.16 -7.75
N GLU A 200 4.67 10.27 -8.47
CA GLU A 200 4.13 11.58 -8.08
C GLU A 200 2.60 11.59 -7.98
N ASN A 201 1.90 10.77 -8.78
CA ASN A 201 0.45 10.66 -8.73
C ASN A 201 -0.02 10.02 -7.43
N ALA A 202 0.62 8.92 -7.00
CA ALA A 202 0.32 8.29 -5.72
C ALA A 202 0.66 9.21 -4.54
N ILE A 203 1.82 9.88 -4.57
CA ILE A 203 2.21 10.86 -3.53
C ILE A 203 1.18 11.99 -3.41
N LYS A 204 0.72 12.56 -4.54
CA LYS A 204 -0.34 13.59 -4.53
C LYS A 204 -1.64 13.05 -3.95
N PHE A 205 -2.01 11.83 -4.32
CA PHE A 205 -3.20 11.17 -3.78
C PHE A 205 -3.10 10.97 -2.26
N TYR A 206 -2.01 10.38 -1.75
CA TYR A 206 -1.83 10.14 -0.32
C TYR A 206 -1.87 11.44 0.49
N LYS A 207 -1.20 12.50 0.02
CA LYS A 207 -1.31 13.82 0.64
C LYS A 207 -2.74 14.38 0.61
N SER A 208 -3.47 14.15 -0.48
CA SER A 208 -4.85 14.67 -0.63
C SER A 208 -5.86 14.02 0.33
N ILE A 209 -5.57 12.80 0.82
CA ILE A 209 -6.39 12.12 1.82
C ILE A 209 -5.85 12.30 3.25
N GLY A 210 -4.89 13.22 3.44
CA GLY A 210 -4.37 13.56 4.78
C GLY A 210 -3.21 12.70 5.27
N MET A 211 -2.56 11.90 4.40
CA MET A 211 -1.35 11.19 4.80
C MET A 211 -0.16 12.14 4.92
N GLU A 212 0.66 11.89 5.93
CA GLU A 212 1.87 12.62 6.24
C GLU A 212 3.09 11.71 6.10
N LEU A 213 4.28 12.29 5.93
CA LEU A 213 5.51 11.51 5.95
C LEU A 213 5.76 11.03 7.38
N THR A 214 6.07 9.74 7.56
CA THR A 214 6.52 9.25 8.88
C THR A 214 7.80 9.99 9.29
N PRO A 215 8.12 10.09 10.60
CA PRO A 215 9.32 10.77 11.06
C PRO A 215 10.58 10.25 10.35
N ASP A 216 10.70 8.93 10.26
CA ASP A 216 11.84 8.23 9.67
C ASP A 216 11.81 8.05 8.16
N SER A 217 10.78 8.58 7.48
CA SER A 217 10.75 8.57 6.02
C SER A 217 12.02 9.20 5.45
N PRO A 218 12.71 8.53 4.49
CA PRO A 218 13.82 9.12 3.76
C PRO A 218 13.46 10.49 3.18
N ARG A 219 14.38 11.45 3.23
CA ARG A 219 14.15 12.82 2.76
C ARG A 219 15.01 13.14 1.54
N ASP A 220 14.53 14.10 0.75
CA ASP A 220 15.27 14.64 -0.38
C ASP A 220 16.59 15.25 0.09
N ARG A 221 17.67 14.93 -0.62
CA ARG A 221 18.98 15.53 -0.39
C ARG A 221 19.19 16.68 -1.37
N VAL A 222 19.44 17.86 -0.84
CA VAL A 222 19.68 19.07 -1.64
C VAL A 222 21.18 19.34 -1.70
N ALA A 223 21.74 19.27 -2.90
CA ALA A 223 23.12 19.65 -3.17
C ALA A 223 23.17 20.98 -3.93
N HIS A 224 23.86 21.97 -3.35
CA HIS A 224 24.16 23.22 -4.03
C HIS A 224 25.50 23.09 -4.75
N LEU A 225 25.45 23.01 -6.08
CA LEU A 225 26.68 23.00 -6.88
C LEU A 225 27.11 24.43 -7.17
N GLU A 226 28.27 24.80 -6.62
CA GLU A 226 28.98 25.99 -7.06
C GLU A 226 29.45 25.81 -8.50
N ARG A 227 29.18 26.81 -9.35
CA ARG A 227 29.65 26.80 -10.73
C ARG A 227 31.18 26.87 -10.71
N ARG A 228 31.87 25.79 -11.13
CA ARG A 228 33.33 25.82 -11.36
C ARG A 228 33.63 26.98 -12.32
N ARG A 229 34.37 27.99 -11.84
CA ARG A 229 34.94 29.05 -12.68
C ARG A 229 35.96 28.41 -13.63
N THR A 230 35.58 28.16 -14.87
CA THR A 230 36.54 27.89 -15.94
C THR A 230 37.24 29.20 -16.31
N ARG A 231 38.55 29.14 -16.59
CA ARG A 231 39.46 30.29 -16.80
C ARG A 231 39.07 31.30 -17.91
N GLY A 232 37.95 31.11 -18.60
CA GLY A 232 37.49 31.97 -19.71
C GLY A 232 36.41 33.02 -19.38
N MET A 233 35.84 33.04 -18.16
CA MET A 233 34.79 34.01 -17.79
C MET A 233 35.27 34.96 -16.70
N ALA A 234 36.19 35.86 -17.05
CA ALA A 234 36.61 36.97 -16.22
C ALA A 234 36.14 38.30 -16.83
N GLN A 235 34.87 38.40 -17.21
CA GLN A 235 34.21 39.68 -17.56
C GLN A 235 32.71 39.41 -17.71
N ASN A 236 31.99 39.44 -16.57
CA ASN A 236 30.59 39.84 -16.42
C ASN A 236 30.12 39.39 -15.04
N ILE A 237 30.16 40.33 -14.09
CA ILE A 237 29.57 40.19 -12.76
C ILE A 237 28.09 40.52 -12.91
N SER A 238 27.25 39.50 -13.04
CA SER A 238 25.86 39.57 -12.58
C SER A 238 25.30 38.16 -12.36
N THR A 239 24.93 37.88 -11.10
CA THR A 239 24.05 36.80 -10.63
C THR A 239 24.39 35.37 -11.08
N SER A 240 25.44 34.80 -10.48
CA SER A 240 25.66 33.34 -10.50
C SER A 240 24.60 32.62 -9.66
N VAL A 241 23.44 32.32 -10.23
CA VAL A 241 22.49 31.39 -9.62
C VAL A 241 23.12 30.00 -9.67
N GLY A 242 23.55 29.50 -8.51
CA GLY A 242 24.01 28.11 -8.37
C GLY A 242 22.92 27.14 -8.81
N ARG A 243 23.31 26.01 -9.41
CA ARG A 243 22.34 24.96 -9.73
C ARG A 243 22.08 24.14 -8.48
N THR A 244 20.85 24.17 -8.00
CA THR A 244 20.37 23.26 -6.96
C THR A 244 20.00 21.92 -7.60
N ILE A 245 20.62 20.83 -7.15
CA ILE A 245 20.23 19.47 -7.52
C ILE A 245 19.50 18.86 -6.32
N VAL A 246 18.29 18.37 -6.56
CA VAL A 246 17.50 17.60 -5.58
C VAL A 246 17.63 16.13 -5.91
N GLN A 247 18.20 15.35 -4.99
CA GLN A 247 18.28 13.90 -5.10
C GLN A 247 17.18 13.28 -4.24
N LYS A 248 16.19 12.66 -4.89
CA LYS A 248 15.13 11.91 -4.22
C LYS A 248 15.64 10.54 -3.74
N PRO A 249 15.12 10.01 -2.61
CA PRO A 249 15.33 8.62 -2.22
C PRO A 249 14.64 7.65 -3.19
N ILE A 250 14.73 6.33 -2.98
CA ILE A 250 13.96 5.37 -3.80
C ILE A 250 12.47 5.48 -3.49
N TYR A 251 12.15 5.61 -2.21
CA TYR A 251 10.79 5.64 -1.69
C TYR A 251 10.68 6.63 -0.53
N TYR A 252 9.43 6.94 -0.20
CA TYR A 252 9.02 7.64 1.01
C TYR A 252 8.11 6.73 1.83
N LEU A 253 8.07 6.95 3.14
CA LEU A 253 7.12 6.33 4.06
C LEU A 253 6.04 7.34 4.41
N PHE A 254 4.78 6.96 4.24
CA PHE A 254 3.62 7.79 4.57
C PHE A 254 2.76 7.08 5.60
N TYR A 255 2.11 7.84 6.47
CA TYR A 255 1.08 7.31 7.35
C TYR A 255 -0.17 8.19 7.35
N LEU A 256 -1.33 7.56 7.48
CA LEU A 256 -2.63 8.19 7.72
C LEU A 256 -2.92 8.07 9.22
N PRO A 257 -2.85 9.16 10.00
CA PRO A 257 -3.19 9.09 11.41
C PRO A 257 -4.67 8.71 11.59
N LEU A 258 -4.94 7.87 12.59
CA LEU A 258 -6.31 7.67 13.05
C LEU A 258 -6.75 8.90 13.85
N SER A 259 -7.77 9.61 13.37
CA SER A 259 -8.38 10.77 14.04
C SER A 259 -8.61 10.47 15.53
N ILE A 260 -8.21 11.39 16.41
CA ILE A 260 -8.37 11.27 17.87
C ILE A 260 -9.85 11.24 18.24
#